data_AF-A0A925JTQ7-F1
#
_entry.id   AF-A0A925JTQ7-F1
#
_cell.length_a   1.000
_cell.length_b   1.000
_cell.length_c   1.000
_cell.angle_alpha   90.00
_cell.angle_beta   90.00
_cell.angle_gamma   90.00
#
_symmetry.space_group_name_H-M   'P 1'
#
loop_
_entity.id
_entity.type
_entity.pdbx_description
1 polymer ?
#
loop_
_entity_poly.entity_id
_entity_poly.type
_entity_poly.pdbx_seq_one_letter_code
_entity_poly.pdbx_strand_id
1 'polypeptide(L)'
;MDERLLPKYGATVAFEHRDFPLAKHKWAKAASIACRYLDSLKPETGVAFRRWVMANQTSITSSNFEAQLLEWAKLNAVDPALLRAALSDAKLAKLVDDDYEEGVARGVARTPTVFVNGEPFIETFTADEISKSIDTALAASKK
;
A
#
# COMPACT_ATOMS: atom_id res chain seq x y z
N MET A 1 -2.67 11.63 -4.37
CA MET A 1 -1.23 11.70 -4.73
C MET A 1 -1.05 11.13 -6.12
N ASP A 2 -1.35 9.83 -6.25
CA ASP A 2 -1.73 9.12 -7.48
C ASP A 2 -2.51 9.92 -8.53
N GLU A 3 -3.60 10.61 -8.18
CA GLU A 3 -4.41 11.39 -9.14
C GLU A 3 -3.62 12.52 -9.83
N ARG A 4 -2.54 13.01 -9.19
CA ARG A 4 -1.65 14.05 -9.75
C ARG A 4 -0.45 13.43 -10.48
N LEU A 5 0.09 12.33 -9.96
CA LEU A 5 1.35 11.75 -10.45
C LEU A 5 1.15 10.75 -11.59
N LEU A 6 0.13 9.88 -11.51
CA LEU A 6 -0.07 8.81 -12.49
C LEU A 6 -0.37 9.34 -13.90
N PRO A 7 -1.22 10.38 -14.10
CA PRO A 7 -1.44 10.91 -15.45
C PRO A 7 -0.19 11.48 -16.11
N LYS A 8 0.76 12.01 -15.31
CA LYS A 8 2.00 12.63 -15.80
C LYS A 8 3.12 11.59 -16.02
N TYR A 9 3.23 10.58 -15.16
CA TYR A 9 4.41 9.72 -15.09
C TYR A 9 4.14 8.23 -15.25
N GLY A 10 2.89 7.77 -15.16
CA GLY A 10 2.56 6.35 -15.12
C GLY A 10 2.98 5.56 -16.37
N ALA A 11 3.23 6.23 -17.50
CA ALA A 11 3.73 5.60 -18.72
C ALA A 11 5.26 5.46 -18.78
N THR A 12 6.01 6.18 -17.93
CA THR A 12 7.48 6.28 -17.99
C THR A 12 8.17 5.91 -16.68
N VAL A 13 7.43 5.81 -15.58
CA VAL A 13 7.93 5.53 -14.24
C VAL A 13 7.10 4.41 -13.63
N ALA A 14 7.76 3.43 -13.02
CA ALA A 14 7.12 2.40 -12.23
C ALA A 14 6.70 2.97 -10.86
N PHE A 15 5.45 2.76 -10.48
CA PHE A 15 4.93 3.07 -9.14
C PHE A 15 4.74 1.77 -8.38
N GLU A 16 5.58 1.54 -7.37
CA GLU A 16 5.51 0.36 -6.52
C GLU A 16 4.98 0.73 -5.14
N HIS A 17 3.97 -0.01 -4.68
CA HIS A 17 3.51 0.04 -3.30
C HIS A 17 4.18 -1.09 -2.52
N ARG A 18 4.73 -0.76 -1.35
CA ARG A 18 5.36 -1.73 -0.45
C ARG A 18 4.69 -1.69 0.91
N ASP A 19 4.39 -2.87 1.45
CA ASP A 19 3.75 -3.00 2.74
C ASP A 19 4.72 -2.69 3.88
N PHE A 20 4.27 -1.90 4.86
CA PHE A 20 5.04 -1.66 6.09
C PHE A 20 4.11 -1.58 7.31
N PRO A 21 3.43 -2.70 7.67
CA PRO A 21 2.47 -2.71 8.76
C PRO A 21 3.16 -2.48 10.11
N LEU A 22 2.94 -1.30 10.70
CA LEU A 22 3.54 -0.95 11.98
C LEU A 22 2.91 -1.74 13.14
N ALA A 23 3.73 -2.28 14.04
CA ALA A 23 3.28 -3.08 15.19
C ALA A 23 2.27 -2.38 16.12
N LYS A 24 2.30 -1.04 16.17
CA LYS A 24 1.32 -0.22 16.91
C LYS A 24 -0.12 -0.40 16.40
N HIS A 25 -0.28 -0.77 15.14
CA HIS A 25 -1.55 -1.11 14.51
C HIS A 25 -1.62 -2.63 14.32
N LYS A 26 -2.02 -3.35 15.36
CA LYS A 26 -2.08 -4.83 15.34
C LYS A 26 -2.96 -5.42 14.22
N TRP A 27 -3.88 -4.64 13.64
CA TRP A 27 -4.72 -5.02 12.50
C TRP A 27 -4.05 -4.79 11.13
N ALA A 28 -2.97 -4.00 11.06
CA ALA A 28 -2.39 -3.56 9.80
C ALA A 28 -1.85 -4.71 8.95
N LYS A 29 -1.21 -5.73 9.57
CA LYS A 29 -0.72 -6.89 8.82
C LYS A 29 -1.85 -7.67 8.15
N ALA A 30 -2.98 -7.85 8.84
CA ALA A 30 -4.16 -8.50 8.25
C ALA A 30 -4.76 -7.66 7.11
N ALA A 31 -4.76 -6.33 7.23
CA ALA A 31 -5.17 -5.42 6.15
C ALA A 31 -4.23 -5.52 4.93
N SER A 32 -2.91 -5.57 5.14
CA SER A 32 -1.95 -5.79 4.06
C SER A 32 -2.16 -7.13 3.35
N ILE A 33 -2.36 -8.23 4.10
CA ILE A 33 -2.64 -9.56 3.53
C ILE A 33 -3.93 -9.55 2.71
N ALA A 34 -5.02 -8.99 3.26
CA ALA A 34 -6.27 -8.82 2.54
C ALA A 34 -6.06 -8.02 1.25
N CYS A 35 -5.26 -6.96 1.30
CA CYS A 35 -4.96 -6.14 0.15
C CYS A 35 -4.18 -6.91 -0.95
N ARG A 36 -3.20 -7.73 -0.58
CA ARG A 36 -2.48 -8.61 -1.54
C ARG A 36 -3.41 -9.58 -2.24
N TYR A 37 -4.36 -10.16 -1.50
CA TYR A 37 -5.39 -11.00 -2.10
C TYR A 37 -6.24 -10.20 -3.10
N LEU A 38 -6.70 -9.01 -2.73
CA LEU A 38 -7.52 -8.16 -3.60
C LEU A 38 -6.76 -7.71 -4.86
N ASP A 39 -5.48 -7.35 -4.74
CA ASP A 39 -4.61 -7.04 -5.87
C ASP A 39 -4.51 -8.23 -6.85
N SER A 40 -4.49 -9.47 -6.33
CA SER A 40 -4.45 -10.68 -7.15
C SER A 40 -5.75 -10.95 -7.91
N LEU A 41 -6.88 -10.44 -7.43
CA LEU A 41 -8.15 -10.50 -8.14
C LEU A 41 -8.19 -9.44 -9.25
N LYS A 42 -8.03 -8.17 -8.84
CA LYS A 42 -8.00 -6.98 -9.69
C LYS A 42 -7.21 -5.88 -8.98
N PRO A 43 -6.16 -5.30 -9.60
CA PRO A 43 -5.37 -4.23 -8.99
C PRO A 43 -6.20 -3.05 -8.47
N GLU A 44 -7.28 -2.68 -9.19
CA GLU A 44 -8.15 -1.57 -8.83
C GLU A 44 -8.90 -1.83 -7.51
N THR A 45 -9.26 -3.09 -7.23
CA THR A 45 -9.94 -3.49 -6.01
C THR A 45 -9.02 -3.36 -4.80
N GLY A 46 -7.75 -3.74 -4.93
CA GLY A 46 -6.76 -3.53 -3.87
C GLY A 46 -6.49 -2.04 -3.61
N VAL A 47 -6.43 -1.21 -4.66
CA VAL A 47 -6.34 0.26 -4.51
C VAL A 47 -7.56 0.84 -3.78
N ALA A 48 -8.78 0.42 -4.16
CA ALA A 48 -10.00 0.85 -3.49
C ALA A 48 -10.01 0.47 -2.00
N PHE A 49 -9.57 -0.75 -1.68
CA PHE A 49 -9.47 -1.21 -0.30
C PHE A 49 -8.45 -0.40 0.51
N ARG A 50 -7.24 -0.15 -0.02
CA ARG A 50 -6.23 0.71 0.63
C ARG A 50 -6.79 2.09 0.96
N ARG A 51 -7.47 2.74 0.00
CA ARG A 51 -8.10 4.05 0.20
C ARG A 51 -9.13 4.00 1.32
N TRP A 52 -9.99 2.97 1.33
CA TRP A 52 -10.97 2.79 2.39
C TRP A 52 -10.32 2.57 3.76
N VAL A 53 -9.31 1.71 3.88
CA VAL A 53 -8.57 1.49 5.14
C VAL A 53 -7.95 2.79 5.64
N MET A 54 -7.29 3.56 4.77
CA MET A 54 -6.65 4.81 5.15
C MET A 54 -7.67 5.86 5.60
N ALA A 55 -8.82 5.97 4.92
CA ALA A 55 -9.89 6.88 5.30
C ALA A 55 -10.57 6.51 6.64
N ASN A 56 -10.53 5.24 7.03
CA ASN A 56 -11.17 4.72 8.25
C ASN A 56 -10.16 4.31 9.33
N GLN A 57 -8.88 4.69 9.20
CA GLN A 57 -7.81 4.21 10.08
C GLN A 57 -8.09 4.45 11.58
N THR A 58 -8.79 5.53 11.93
CA THR A 58 -9.13 5.89 13.32
C THR A 58 -10.26 5.05 13.91
N SER A 59 -11.11 4.43 13.09
CA SER A 59 -12.22 3.58 13.54
C SER A 59 -11.87 2.09 13.53
N ILE A 60 -10.80 1.70 12.83
CA ILE A 60 -10.36 0.30 12.74
C ILE A 60 -9.54 -0.09 13.99
N THR A 61 -9.97 -1.17 14.61
CA THR A 61 -9.30 -1.83 15.73
C THR A 61 -9.11 -3.30 15.43
N SER A 62 -8.26 -3.99 16.18
CA SER A 62 -8.10 -5.44 16.01
C SER A 62 -9.37 -6.24 16.27
N SER A 63 -10.26 -5.75 17.12
CA SER A 63 -11.51 -6.46 17.43
C SER A 63 -12.58 -6.29 16.35
N ASN A 64 -12.55 -5.19 15.58
CA ASN A 64 -13.57 -4.92 14.58
C ASN A 64 -13.10 -5.06 13.13
N PHE A 65 -11.78 -5.15 12.89
CA PHE A 65 -11.21 -5.13 11.54
C PHE A 65 -11.82 -6.20 10.63
N GLU A 66 -11.91 -7.43 11.10
CA GLU A 66 -12.45 -8.52 10.28
C GLU A 66 -13.93 -8.30 9.94
N ALA A 67 -14.75 -7.82 10.87
CA ALA A 67 -16.15 -7.51 10.58
C ALA A 67 -16.27 -6.42 9.50
N GLN A 68 -15.48 -5.34 9.62
CA GLN A 68 -15.47 -4.27 8.62
C GLN A 68 -14.92 -4.74 7.26
N LEU A 69 -13.91 -5.61 7.24
CA LEU A 69 -13.37 -6.20 6.02
C LEU A 69 -14.44 -6.98 5.26
N LEU A 70 -15.22 -7.81 5.96
CA LEU A 70 -16.27 -8.62 5.34
C LEU A 70 -17.47 -7.79 4.90
N GLU A 71 -17.80 -6.70 5.61
CA GLU A 71 -18.78 -5.72 5.16
C GLU A 71 -18.33 -5.01 3.89
N TRP A 72 -17.08 -4.53 3.87
CA TRP A 72 -16.47 -3.91 2.70
C TRP A 72 -16.50 -4.87 1.50
N ALA A 73 -16.19 -6.14 1.69
CA ALA A 73 -16.22 -7.16 0.65
C ALA A 73 -17.61 -7.28 0.00
N LYS A 74 -18.67 -7.39 0.83
CA LYS A 74 -20.06 -7.47 0.35
C LYS A 74 -20.45 -6.26 -0.50
N LEU A 75 -20.11 -5.05 -0.04
CA LEU A 75 -20.41 -3.80 -0.73
C LEU A 75 -19.67 -3.65 -2.07
N ASN A 76 -18.52 -4.32 -2.22
CA ASN A 76 -17.65 -4.24 -3.40
C ASN A 76 -17.68 -5.51 -4.26
N ALA A 77 -18.69 -6.36 -4.09
CA ALA A 77 -18.87 -7.61 -4.84
C ALA A 77 -17.65 -8.56 -4.79
N VAL A 78 -16.96 -8.60 -3.64
CA VAL A 78 -15.91 -9.56 -3.33
C VAL A 78 -16.49 -10.65 -2.43
N ASP A 79 -16.19 -11.92 -2.72
CA ASP A 79 -16.62 -13.04 -1.89
C ASP A 79 -16.03 -12.92 -0.46
N PRO A 80 -16.87 -12.72 0.58
CA PRO A 80 -16.37 -12.54 1.93
C PRO A 80 -15.71 -13.79 2.51
N ALA A 81 -16.16 -14.99 2.11
CA ALA A 81 -15.61 -16.24 2.63
C ALA A 81 -14.19 -16.47 2.07
N LEU A 82 -13.98 -16.21 0.78
CA LEU A 82 -12.65 -16.29 0.18
C LEU A 82 -11.70 -15.23 0.75
N LEU A 83 -12.17 -13.99 0.92
CA LEU A 83 -11.37 -12.93 1.53
C LEU A 83 -10.99 -13.25 2.99
N ARG A 84 -11.91 -13.82 3.77
CA ARG A 84 -11.63 -14.31 5.13
C ARG A 84 -10.56 -15.39 5.11
N ALA A 85 -10.68 -16.37 4.20
CA ALA A 85 -9.72 -17.45 4.07
C ALA A 85 -8.31 -16.94 3.69
N ALA A 86 -8.24 -15.93 2.83
CA ALA A 86 -6.98 -15.31 2.40
C ALA A 86 -6.17 -14.70 3.55
N LEU A 87 -6.81 -14.29 4.66
CA LEU A 87 -6.09 -13.81 5.86
C LEU A 87 -5.16 -14.86 6.47
N SER A 88 -5.40 -16.15 6.20
CA SER A 88 -4.58 -17.26 6.68
C SER A 88 -3.62 -17.81 5.61
N ASP A 89 -3.52 -17.17 4.43
CA ASP A 89 -2.63 -17.62 3.37
C ASP A 89 -1.16 -17.25 3.70
N ALA A 90 -0.35 -18.28 3.94
CA ALA A 90 1.07 -18.12 4.27
C ALA A 90 1.88 -17.46 3.16
N LYS A 91 1.49 -17.61 1.88
CA LYS A 91 2.18 -16.96 0.76
C LYS A 91 1.92 -15.46 0.75
N LEU A 92 0.67 -15.05 0.99
CA LEU A 92 0.33 -13.63 1.09
C LEU A 92 0.99 -12.99 2.32
N ALA A 93 1.00 -13.69 3.46
CA ALA A 93 1.72 -13.25 4.65
C ALA A 93 3.22 -13.07 4.38
N LYS A 94 3.83 -14.02 3.67
CA LYS A 94 5.24 -13.92 3.27
C LYS A 94 5.53 -12.71 2.39
N LEU A 95 4.67 -12.39 1.42
CA LEU A 95 4.86 -11.18 0.59
C LEU A 95 4.85 -9.89 1.42
N VAL A 96 3.97 -9.82 2.42
CA VAL A 96 3.91 -8.67 3.36
C VAL A 96 5.16 -8.60 4.22
N ASP A 97 5.65 -9.75 4.71
CA ASP A 97 6.85 -9.83 5.53
C ASP A 97 8.12 -9.48 4.74
N ASP A 98 8.24 -9.96 3.50
CA ASP A 98 9.36 -9.66 2.61
C ASP A 98 9.46 -8.15 2.31
N ASP A 99 8.33 -7.48 2.06
CA ASP A 99 8.28 -6.03 1.86
C ASP A 99 8.64 -5.25 3.13
N TYR A 100 8.17 -5.72 4.29
CA TYR A 100 8.52 -5.12 5.57
C TYR A 100 10.02 -5.22 5.84
N GLU A 101 10.60 -6.41 5.65
CA GLU A 101 12.04 -6.66 5.81
C GLU A 101 12.88 -5.83 4.85
N GLU A 102 12.45 -5.72 3.58
CA GLU A 102 13.09 -4.84 2.60
C GLU A 102 13.06 -3.37 3.06
N GLY A 103 11.92 -2.90 3.57
CA GLY A 103 11.79 -1.56 4.13
C GLY A 103 12.75 -1.32 5.30
N VAL A 104 12.86 -2.29 6.22
CA VAL A 104 13.81 -2.23 7.35
C VAL A 104 15.25 -2.18 6.84
N ALA A 105 15.62 -3.04 5.89
CA ALA A 105 16.97 -3.08 5.30
C ALA A 105 17.34 -1.76 4.58
N ARG A 106 16.35 -1.05 4.03
CA ARG A 106 16.50 0.29 3.43
C ARG A 106 16.47 1.43 4.46
N GLY A 107 16.34 1.14 5.76
CA GLY A 107 16.33 2.13 6.82
C GLY A 107 15.01 2.87 7.00
N VAL A 108 13.89 2.32 6.51
CA VAL A 108 12.56 2.90 6.72
C VAL A 108 12.19 2.81 8.19
N ALA A 109 12.00 3.97 8.83
CA ALA A 109 11.61 4.07 10.24
C ALA A 109 10.20 4.64 10.44
N ARG A 110 9.66 5.32 9.44
CA ARG A 110 8.38 6.05 9.51
C ARG A 110 7.56 5.83 8.25
N THR A 111 6.25 5.90 8.37
CA THR A 111 5.31 5.73 7.25
C THR A 111 4.36 6.93 7.19
N PRO A 112 4.06 7.49 6.01
CA PRO A 112 4.56 7.06 4.70
C PRO A 112 6.04 7.43 4.49
N THR A 113 6.78 6.59 3.76
CA THR A 113 8.08 6.95 3.17
C THR A 113 8.03 6.60 1.69
N VAL A 114 8.43 7.53 0.83
CA VAL A 114 8.49 7.34 -0.63
C VAL A 114 9.94 7.46 -1.08
N PHE A 115 10.36 6.57 -1.97
CA PHE A 115 11.67 6.67 -2.62
C PHE A 115 11.49 7.03 -4.09
N VAL A 116 12.16 8.07 -4.55
CA VAL A 116 12.26 8.41 -5.98
C VAL A 116 13.67 8.09 -6.43
N ASN A 117 13.85 6.97 -7.13
CA ASN A 117 15.16 6.45 -7.55
C ASN A 117 16.23 6.44 -6.43
N GLY A 118 15.81 6.07 -5.21
CA GLY A 118 16.67 6.03 -4.02
C GLY A 118 16.65 7.29 -3.15
N GLU A 119 16.12 8.42 -3.62
CA GLU A 119 15.95 9.64 -2.81
C GLU A 119 14.73 9.50 -1.87
N PRO A 120 14.90 9.56 -0.53
CA PRO A 120 13.81 9.37 0.41
C PRO A 120 13.00 10.64 0.71
N PHE A 121 11.67 10.49 0.77
CA PHE A 121 10.70 11.48 1.23
C PHE A 121 9.93 10.89 2.42
N ILE A 122 10.09 11.48 3.60
CA ILE A 122 9.64 10.87 4.87
C ILE A 122 8.47 11.68 5.43
N GLU A 123 7.33 11.01 5.60
CA GLU A 123 6.05 11.44 6.18
C GLU A 123 5.38 12.68 5.57
N THR A 124 6.08 13.81 5.52
CA THR A 124 5.56 15.09 5.06
C THR A 124 6.21 15.44 3.74
N PHE A 125 5.44 15.30 2.67
CA PHE A 125 5.84 15.69 1.32
C PHE A 125 4.60 15.94 0.47
N THR A 126 4.76 16.76 -0.56
CA THR A 126 3.73 17.15 -1.50
C THR A 126 3.89 16.42 -2.82
N ALA A 127 2.81 16.38 -3.61
CA ALA A 127 2.88 15.82 -4.96
C ALA A 127 3.84 16.63 -5.86
N ASP A 128 4.00 17.92 -5.60
CA ASP A 128 4.91 18.79 -6.36
C ASP A 128 6.38 18.47 -6.06
N GLU A 129 6.73 18.20 -4.81
CA GLU A 129 8.07 17.74 -4.42
C GLU A 129 8.42 16.39 -5.06
N ILE A 130 7.51 15.42 -4.96
CA ILE A 130 7.70 14.10 -5.61
C ILE A 130 7.83 14.26 -7.13
N SER A 131 6.95 15.07 -7.74
CA SER A 131 6.97 15.37 -9.17
C SER A 131 8.32 15.95 -9.60
N LYS A 132 8.86 16.92 -8.85
CA LYS A 132 10.15 17.56 -9.17
C LYS A 132 11.31 16.56 -9.08
N SER A 133 11.30 15.67 -8.09
CA SER A 133 12.32 14.63 -7.96
C SER A 133 12.24 13.62 -9.12
N ILE A 134 11.03 13.22 -9.54
CA ILE A 134 10.83 12.36 -10.71
C ILE A 134 11.38 13.02 -11.99
N ASP A 135 11.05 14.29 -12.22
CA ASP A 135 11.55 15.05 -13.39
C ASP A 135 13.09 15.09 -13.40
N THR A 136 13.71 15.28 -12.23
CA THR A 136 15.17 15.29 -12.06
C THR A 136 15.78 13.92 -12.35
N ALA A 137 15.20 12.84 -11.83
CA ALA A 137 15.67 11.48 -12.05
C ALA A 137 15.56 11.06 -13.53
N LEU A 138 14.45 11.39 -14.20
CA LEU A 138 14.26 11.12 -15.63
C LEU A 138 15.26 11.90 -16.51
N ALA A 139 15.61 13.13 -16.13
CA ALA A 139 16.62 13.91 -16.85
C ALA A 139 18.03 13.30 -16.70
N ALA A 140 18.36 12.75 -15.53
CA ALA A 140 19.63 12.09 -15.27
C ALA A 140 19.76 10.74 -16.00
N SER A 141 18.66 9.98 -16.12
CA SER A 141 18.63 8.66 -16.80
C SER A 141 18.74 8.72 -18.33
N LYS A 142 18.63 9.91 -18.93
CA LYS A 142 18.75 10.12 -20.39
C LYS A 142 20.18 10.45 -20.84
N LYS A 143 21.12 10.58 -19.91
CA LYS A 143 22.56 10.75 -20.20
C LYS A 143 23.25 9.40 -20.23
#